data_AF-A0AAW2CUE9-F1
#
_entry.id   AF-A0AAW2CUE9-F1
#
_cell.length_a   1.000
_cell.length_b   1.000
_cell.length_c   1.000
_cell.angle_alpha   90.00
_cell.angle_beta   90.00
_cell.angle_gamma   90.00
#
_symmetry.space_group_name_H-M   'P 1'
#
loop_
_entity.id
_entity.type
_entity.pdbx_description
1 polymer ?
#
loop_
_entity_poly.entity_id
_entity_poly.type
_entity_poly.pdbx_seq_one_letter_code
_entity_poly.pdbx_strand_id
1 'polypeptide(L)'
;MAKSSAPTLSRPVLVQVYRGLDVGSAKASPSERKEVPHHLVDILHPSEEYSVGQFFEDARQATRNILDAGRVPIVVGGTGLYLRWFIYGKPDVPKASPEIASEVYSKLADLQRNEDWDAAVQLVVKAGDPKAQFLAANDWYRLRRSLEIIKSSGSPPSAFRVPYDSFKEQSSNVTDSSHGVNYSTDALEENKSKDLDYDFNCFFLSSQRLDLYRLIDYRCEDMLSGGDGILSEAKWLLDTGLLPNTNSATRAIGYRQAMEYLLHCRELGGSSPREFFTFLSEFQKASRNFAKRQLTWFRNEHIYHWLDASKPLEQVLNFIYDSYHDESGVLVVPESLRMKKDTSHREASKLKGYRTKNRRFVSRQDCSDILDWISRTQGSSSNEAIFSFT
;
A
#
# COMPACT_ATOMS: atom_id res chain seq x y z
N MET A 1 11.63 -5.47 36.93
CA MET A 1 12.14 -6.04 35.66
C MET A 1 11.78 -5.08 34.55
N ALA A 2 12.78 -4.47 33.93
CA ALA A 2 12.59 -3.34 33.01
C ALA A 2 11.86 -3.80 31.74
N LYS A 3 10.71 -3.16 31.45
CA LYS A 3 10.04 -3.27 30.15
C LYS A 3 10.95 -2.63 29.11
N SER A 4 11.77 -3.43 28.44
CA SER A 4 12.48 -3.03 27.23
C SER A 4 11.45 -2.89 26.11
N SER A 5 10.91 -1.69 25.93
CA SER A 5 10.06 -1.34 24.79
C SER A 5 10.94 -1.30 23.54
N ALA A 6 10.87 -2.33 22.70
CA ALA A 6 11.51 -2.32 21.39
C ALA A 6 10.90 -1.16 20.54
N PRO A 7 11.70 -0.24 20.01
CA PRO A 7 11.22 0.82 19.14
C PRO A 7 10.77 0.19 17.82
N THR A 8 9.51 0.41 17.45
CA THR A 8 8.95 -0.11 16.21
C THR A 8 9.05 0.96 15.15
N LEU A 9 9.78 0.67 14.08
CA LEU A 9 9.69 1.45 12.85
C LEU A 9 8.37 1.09 12.16
N SER A 10 7.28 1.75 12.54
CA SER A 10 6.07 1.62 11.74
C SER A 10 6.28 2.21 10.36
N ARG A 11 6.27 1.37 9.31
CA ARG A 11 5.41 1.47 8.10
C ARG A 11 5.85 0.52 6.98
N PRO A 12 4.91 -0.01 6.15
CA PRO A 12 4.21 0.80 5.15
C PRO A 12 2.71 0.49 4.93
N VAL A 13 1.85 1.36 5.46
CA VAL A 13 0.58 1.78 4.85
C VAL A 13 0.72 3.27 4.52
N LEU A 14 0.78 3.67 3.24
CA LEU A 14 1.14 5.02 2.71
C LEU A 14 0.41 6.22 3.35
N VAL A 15 -0.67 5.98 4.08
CA VAL A 15 -1.45 7.07 4.68
C VAL A 15 -1.00 7.46 6.09
N GLN A 16 -0.37 6.58 6.87
CA GLN A 16 -0.07 6.88 8.27
C GLN A 16 0.98 8.00 8.49
N VAL A 17 1.65 8.51 7.44
CA VAL A 17 2.55 9.70 7.53
C VAL A 17 1.73 10.94 7.84
N TYR A 18 0.48 10.97 7.42
CA TYR A 18 -0.32 12.17 7.35
C TYR A 18 -1.05 12.42 8.65
N ARG A 19 -0.80 13.57 9.26
CA ARG A 19 -1.51 14.06 10.44
C ARG A 19 -3.02 14.11 10.18
N GLY A 20 -3.82 13.72 11.18
CA GLY A 20 -5.28 13.76 11.13
C GLY A 20 -5.95 12.68 10.27
N LEU A 21 -5.18 11.78 9.65
CA LEU A 21 -5.68 10.63 8.89
C LEU A 21 -5.49 9.33 9.69
N ASP A 22 -6.20 9.17 10.80
CA ASP A 22 -5.98 8.14 11.82
C ASP A 22 -6.87 6.91 11.57
N VAL A 23 -8.18 7.11 11.45
CA VAL A 23 -9.20 6.06 11.33
C VAL A 23 -9.06 5.34 10.00
N GLY A 24 -9.12 6.06 8.87
CA GLY A 24 -9.07 5.43 7.56
C GLY A 24 -7.74 4.73 7.25
N SER A 25 -6.67 5.10 7.96
CA SER A 25 -5.35 4.49 7.82
C SER A 25 -5.06 3.39 8.86
N ALA A 26 -5.99 3.15 9.78
CA ALA A 26 -5.85 2.26 10.92
C ALA A 26 -4.53 2.51 11.69
N LYS A 27 -4.25 3.77 12.03
CA LYS A 27 -3.13 4.10 12.92
C LYS A 27 -3.37 3.51 14.30
N ALA A 28 -2.27 3.13 14.95
CA ALA A 28 -2.26 2.83 16.37
C ALA A 28 -2.78 4.03 17.16
N SER A 29 -3.62 3.75 18.16
CA SER A 29 -4.18 4.75 19.06
C SER A 29 -3.08 5.53 19.80
N PRO A 30 -3.37 6.74 20.30
CA PRO A 30 -2.40 7.50 21.09
C PRO A 30 -1.88 6.73 22.32
N SER A 31 -2.69 5.85 22.93
CA SER A 31 -2.25 4.98 24.03
C SER A 31 -1.23 3.94 23.57
N GLU A 32 -1.50 3.23 22.48
CA GLU A 32 -0.57 2.22 21.93
C GLU A 32 0.75 2.86 21.48
N ARG A 33 0.69 4.06 20.88
CA ARG A 33 1.89 4.82 20.46
C ARG A 33 2.74 5.33 21.62
N LYS A 34 2.16 5.46 22.82
CA LYS A 34 2.92 5.79 24.05
C LYS A 34 3.66 4.57 24.59
N GLU A 35 3.11 3.37 24.42
CA GLU A 35 3.75 2.12 24.87
C GLU A 35 4.90 1.71 23.95
N VAL A 36 4.71 1.85 22.64
CA VAL A 36 5.71 1.53 21.64
C VAL A 36 5.91 2.76 20.74
N PRO A 37 7.08 3.42 20.77
CA PRO A 37 7.35 4.55 19.88
C PRO A 37 7.27 4.11 18.41
N HIS A 38 6.47 4.86 17.64
CA HIS A 38 6.25 4.64 16.21
C HIS A 38 6.94 5.76 15.42
N HIS A 39 7.92 5.42 14.59
CA HIS A 39 8.57 6.36 13.68
C HIS A 39 7.74 6.53 12.38
N LEU A 40 7.96 7.63 11.64
CA LEU A 40 7.33 7.92 10.34
C LEU A 40 5.79 7.93 10.34
N VAL A 41 5.20 8.27 11.48
CA VAL A 41 3.78 8.51 11.69
C VAL A 41 3.59 9.98 12.02
N ASP A 42 2.55 10.62 11.45
CA ASP A 42 2.20 12.03 11.68
C ASP A 42 3.31 13.05 11.36
N ILE A 43 4.22 12.69 10.44
CA ILE A 43 5.34 13.55 10.03
C ILE A 43 4.95 14.58 8.96
N LEU A 44 3.84 14.39 8.23
CA LEU A 44 3.41 15.26 7.13
C LEU A 44 1.98 15.78 7.29
N HIS A 45 1.69 16.93 6.72
CA HIS A 45 0.33 17.41 6.45
C HIS A 45 -0.24 16.68 5.20
N PRO A 46 -1.55 16.40 5.11
CA PRO A 46 -2.13 15.68 3.97
C PRO A 46 -2.01 16.36 2.60
N SER A 47 -1.70 17.66 2.56
CA SER A 47 -1.42 18.38 1.31
C SER A 47 -0.01 18.09 0.77
N GLU A 48 0.88 17.52 1.58
CA GLU A 48 2.26 17.24 1.22
C GLU A 48 2.38 15.89 0.47
N GLU A 49 3.28 15.82 -0.51
CA GLU A 49 3.56 14.58 -1.23
C GLU A 49 4.62 13.74 -0.52
N TYR A 50 4.46 12.43 -0.54
CA TYR A 50 5.43 11.49 0.03
C TYR A 50 5.77 10.38 -0.97
N SER A 51 7.05 10.28 -1.29
CA SER A 51 7.54 9.32 -2.29
C SER A 51 8.21 8.11 -1.64
N VAL A 52 8.29 7.01 -2.37
CA VAL A 52 9.05 5.82 -1.94
C VAL A 52 10.55 6.13 -1.75
N GLY A 53 11.08 7.09 -2.52
CA GLY A 53 12.45 7.57 -2.33
C GLY A 53 12.62 8.29 -1.00
N GLN A 54 11.68 9.15 -0.62
CA GLN A 54 11.72 9.83 0.68
C GLN A 54 11.58 8.82 1.83
N PHE A 55 10.63 7.87 1.70
CA PHE A 55 10.52 6.78 2.67
C PHE A 55 11.82 6.01 2.85
N PHE A 56 12.52 5.69 1.76
CA PHE A 56 13.78 4.97 1.84
C PHE A 56 14.79 5.75 2.71
N GLU A 57 15.00 7.04 2.44
CA GLU A 57 15.95 7.84 3.23
C GLU A 57 15.52 7.94 4.71
N ASP A 58 14.25 8.27 4.96
CA ASP A 58 13.72 8.49 6.31
C ASP A 58 13.72 7.19 7.13
N ALA A 59 13.33 6.06 6.52
CA ALA A 59 13.31 4.76 7.16
C ALA A 59 14.72 4.26 7.48
N ARG A 60 15.67 4.46 6.55
CA ARG A 60 17.09 4.09 6.78
C ARG A 60 17.71 4.95 7.87
N GLN A 61 17.39 6.25 7.92
CA GLN A 61 17.86 7.11 9.02
C GLN A 61 17.28 6.68 10.37
N ALA A 62 15.97 6.42 10.45
CA ALA A 62 15.35 5.95 11.68
C ALA A 62 15.89 4.59 12.12
N THR A 63 16.18 3.69 11.17
CA THR A 63 16.82 2.39 11.43
C THR A 63 18.20 2.56 12.06
N ARG A 64 19.05 3.43 11.47
CA ARG A 64 20.37 3.76 12.06
C ARG A 64 20.24 4.29 13.48
N ASN A 65 19.38 5.28 13.70
CA ASN A 65 19.17 5.85 15.04
C ASN A 65 18.74 4.81 16.08
N ILE A 66 17.92 3.84 15.69
CA ILE A 66 17.47 2.75 16.56
C ILE A 66 18.63 1.81 16.90
N LEU A 67 19.42 1.43 15.88
CA LEU A 67 20.59 0.56 16.07
C LEU A 67 21.68 1.24 16.92
N ASP A 68 21.95 2.53 16.68
CA ASP A 68 22.91 3.33 17.45
C ASP A 68 22.50 3.45 18.93
N ALA A 69 21.20 3.33 19.22
CA ALA A 69 20.66 3.26 20.57
C ALA A 69 20.69 1.86 21.19
N GLY A 70 21.32 0.87 20.54
CA GLY A 70 21.42 -0.52 21.00
C GLY A 70 20.09 -1.27 20.99
N ARG A 71 19.17 -0.89 20.09
CA ARG A 71 17.82 -1.45 20.00
C ARG A 71 17.59 -2.11 18.65
N VAL A 72 16.59 -3.00 18.58
CA VAL A 72 16.22 -3.73 17.36
C VAL A 72 15.16 -2.96 16.58
N PRO A 73 15.41 -2.55 15.32
CA PRO A 73 14.40 -1.94 14.47
C PRO A 73 13.38 -2.98 13.98
N ILE A 74 12.10 -2.77 14.28
CA ILE A 74 11.01 -3.60 13.74
C ILE A 74 10.25 -2.81 12.68
N VAL A 75 10.31 -3.24 11.41
CA VAL A 75 9.59 -2.56 10.32
C VAL A 75 8.24 -3.21 10.05
N VAL A 76 7.13 -2.48 10.27
CA VAL A 76 5.77 -3.04 10.12
C VAL A 76 4.93 -2.40 9.01
N GLY A 77 4.30 -3.22 8.16
CA GLY A 77 3.18 -2.85 7.28
C GLY A 77 3.13 -3.71 6.00
N GLY A 78 2.47 -3.23 4.92
CA GLY A 78 2.23 -4.08 3.74
C GLY A 78 2.36 -3.44 2.35
N THR A 79 3.04 -2.31 2.16
CA THR A 79 3.29 -1.76 0.80
C THR A 79 4.56 -2.36 0.21
N GLY A 80 4.40 -3.39 -0.63
CA GLY A 80 5.51 -4.20 -1.14
C GLY A 80 6.66 -3.43 -1.80
N LEU A 81 6.37 -2.41 -2.64
CA LEU A 81 7.42 -1.61 -3.29
C LEU A 81 8.32 -0.88 -2.29
N TYR A 82 7.75 -0.38 -1.20
CA TYR A 82 8.48 0.38 -0.18
C TYR A 82 9.42 -0.53 0.60
N LEU A 83 8.91 -1.69 1.05
CA LEU A 83 9.74 -2.69 1.72
C LEU A 83 10.81 -3.24 0.81
N ARG A 84 10.51 -3.46 -0.48
CA ARG A 84 11.50 -3.90 -1.47
C ARG A 84 12.65 -2.91 -1.59
N TRP A 85 12.38 -1.61 -1.67
CA TRP A 85 13.43 -0.59 -1.70
C TRP A 85 14.20 -0.51 -0.39
N PHE A 86 13.51 -0.65 0.75
CA PHE A 86 14.15 -0.65 2.06
C PHE A 86 15.12 -1.83 2.26
N ILE A 87 14.72 -3.03 1.80
CA ILE A 87 15.51 -4.26 1.92
C ILE A 87 16.65 -4.29 0.90
N TYR A 88 16.34 -4.10 -0.37
CA TYR A 88 17.29 -4.34 -1.47
C TYR A 88 18.00 -3.08 -1.96
N GLY A 89 17.58 -1.90 -1.51
CA GLY A 89 18.12 -0.63 -1.95
C GLY A 89 17.24 0.09 -2.97
N LYS A 90 17.47 1.39 -3.05
CA LYS A 90 16.80 2.32 -3.97
C LYS A 90 17.42 2.21 -5.37
N PRO A 91 16.61 2.09 -6.45
CA PRO A 91 17.10 2.14 -7.81
C PRO A 91 17.76 3.49 -8.13
N ASP A 92 18.86 3.47 -8.85
CA ASP A 92 19.56 4.67 -9.30
C ASP A 92 18.91 5.24 -10.56
N VAL A 93 17.66 5.70 -10.40
CA VAL A 93 16.87 6.29 -11.49
C VAL A 93 16.71 7.79 -11.20
N PRO A 94 17.09 8.68 -12.14
CA PRO A 94 17.04 10.12 -11.90
C PRO A 94 15.61 10.60 -11.66
N LYS A 95 15.46 11.53 -10.71
CA LYS A 95 14.21 12.26 -10.49
C LYS A 95 14.11 13.37 -11.54
N ALA A 96 12.94 13.52 -12.16
CA ALA A 96 12.73 14.63 -13.10
C ALA A 96 12.71 15.97 -12.34
N SER A 97 13.29 17.00 -12.96
CA SER A 97 13.16 18.37 -12.44
C SER A 97 11.71 18.84 -12.59
N PRO A 98 11.25 19.84 -11.81
CA PRO A 98 9.91 20.41 -11.95
C PRO A 98 9.60 20.87 -13.38
N GLU A 99 10.59 21.42 -14.08
CA GLU A 99 10.47 21.90 -15.46
C GLU A 99 10.21 20.74 -16.42
N ILE A 100 10.97 19.65 -16.29
CA ILE A 100 10.79 18.44 -17.10
C ILE A 100 9.43 17.81 -16.81
N ALA A 101 9.05 17.70 -15.54
CA ALA A 101 7.75 17.14 -15.15
C ALA A 101 6.60 17.97 -15.73
N SER A 102 6.71 19.31 -15.70
CA SER A 102 5.72 20.21 -16.30
C SER A 102 5.68 20.10 -17.82
N GLU A 103 6.83 20.04 -18.50
CA GLU A 103 6.91 19.87 -19.96
C GLU A 103 6.22 18.56 -20.38
N VAL A 104 6.56 17.47 -19.70
CA VAL A 104 6.01 16.13 -19.97
C VAL A 104 4.51 16.09 -19.69
N TYR A 105 4.04 16.71 -18.61
CA TYR A 105 2.62 16.82 -18.31
C TYR A 105 1.88 17.55 -19.45
N SER A 106 2.35 18.73 -19.84
CA SER A 106 1.72 19.50 -20.92
C SER A 106 1.69 18.74 -22.24
N LYS A 107 2.74 17.98 -22.56
CA LYS A 107 2.80 17.15 -23.78
C LYS A 107 1.78 16.02 -23.81
N LEU A 108 1.47 15.43 -22.66
CA LEU A 108 0.52 14.32 -22.57
C LEU A 108 -0.91 14.79 -22.24
N ALA A 109 -1.09 16.05 -21.82
CA ALA A 109 -2.36 16.56 -21.31
C ALA A 109 -3.51 16.41 -22.31
N ASP A 110 -3.30 16.78 -23.58
CA ASP A 110 -4.36 16.71 -24.59
C ASP A 110 -4.66 15.27 -25.01
N LEU A 111 -3.64 14.41 -25.09
CA LEU A 111 -3.83 12.98 -25.36
C LEU A 111 -4.60 12.31 -24.23
N GLN A 112 -4.27 12.64 -22.99
CA GLN A 112 -4.97 12.13 -21.82
C GLN A 112 -6.42 12.62 -21.76
N ARG A 113 -6.68 13.89 -22.11
CA ARG A 113 -8.02 14.48 -22.14
C ARG A 113 -8.91 13.87 -23.21
N ASN A 114 -8.33 13.53 -24.36
CA ASN A 114 -9.03 12.90 -25.48
C ASN A 114 -9.04 11.36 -25.39
N GLU A 115 -8.51 10.79 -24.29
CA GLU A 115 -8.37 9.34 -24.08
C GLU A 115 -7.59 8.62 -25.19
N ASP A 116 -6.69 9.33 -25.87
CA ASP A 116 -5.90 8.82 -26.99
C ASP A 116 -4.64 8.10 -26.48
N TRP A 117 -4.88 6.94 -25.86
CA TRP A 117 -3.84 6.10 -25.26
C TRP A 117 -2.80 5.63 -26.28
N ASP A 118 -3.24 5.20 -27.47
CA ASP A 118 -2.37 4.64 -28.48
C ASP A 118 -1.39 5.70 -29.00
N ALA A 119 -1.86 6.93 -29.27
CA ALA A 119 -0.98 8.02 -29.67
C ALA A 119 0.04 8.37 -28.56
N ALA A 120 -0.38 8.33 -27.30
CA ALA A 120 0.51 8.59 -26.17
C ALA A 120 1.59 7.50 -26.01
N VAL A 121 1.23 6.22 -26.19
CA VAL A 121 2.19 5.11 -26.23
C VAL A 121 3.19 5.31 -27.36
N GLN A 122 2.72 5.63 -28.57
CA GLN A 122 3.60 5.87 -29.72
C GLN A 122 4.55 7.05 -29.49
N LEU A 123 4.10 8.09 -28.79
CA LEU A 123 4.95 9.22 -28.41
C LEU A 123 6.12 8.77 -27.53
N VAL A 124 5.86 7.95 -26.51
CA VAL A 124 6.90 7.45 -25.59
C VAL A 124 7.81 6.41 -26.24
N VAL A 125 7.26 5.55 -27.11
CA VAL A 125 8.06 4.61 -27.91
C VAL A 125 9.03 5.36 -28.81
N LYS A 126 8.56 6.39 -29.54
CA LYS A 126 9.41 7.25 -30.38
C LYS A 126 10.45 8.03 -29.56
N ALA A 127 10.15 8.35 -28.31
CA ALA A 127 11.09 9.00 -27.41
C ALA A 127 12.21 8.07 -26.92
N GLY A 128 12.06 6.74 -27.04
CA GLY A 128 13.13 5.77 -26.77
C GLY A 128 12.80 4.64 -25.80
N ASP A 129 11.55 4.48 -25.34
CA ASP A 129 11.14 3.33 -24.53
C ASP A 129 10.18 2.39 -25.30
N PRO A 130 10.70 1.36 -25.99
CA PRO A 130 9.86 0.40 -26.69
C PRO A 130 8.99 -0.44 -25.74
N LYS A 131 9.33 -0.52 -24.44
CA LYS A 131 8.50 -1.29 -23.48
C LYS A 131 7.20 -0.59 -23.13
N ALA A 132 7.04 0.70 -23.49
CA ALA A 132 5.79 1.43 -23.31
C ALA A 132 4.60 0.75 -24.02
N GLN A 133 4.84 0.00 -25.11
CA GLN A 133 3.80 -0.76 -25.83
C GLN A 133 3.17 -1.90 -25.01
N PHE A 134 3.83 -2.35 -23.94
CA PHE A 134 3.37 -3.43 -23.06
C PHE A 134 2.73 -2.91 -21.77
N LEU A 135 2.61 -1.58 -21.61
CA LEU A 135 1.91 -1.01 -20.48
C LEU A 135 0.42 -1.37 -20.56
N ALA A 136 -0.19 -1.60 -19.39
CA ALA A 136 -1.63 -1.78 -19.32
C ALA A 136 -2.34 -0.52 -19.85
N ALA A 137 -3.45 -0.72 -20.56
CA ALA A 137 -4.23 0.38 -21.11
C ALA A 137 -4.54 1.44 -20.04
N ASN A 138 -4.37 2.72 -20.40
CA ASN A 138 -4.59 3.88 -19.55
C ASN A 138 -3.68 3.97 -18.30
N ASP A 139 -2.53 3.27 -18.27
CA ASP A 139 -1.50 3.48 -17.25
C ASP A 139 -0.69 4.77 -17.54
N TRP A 140 -1.40 5.91 -17.54
CA TRP A 140 -0.85 7.25 -17.79
C TRP A 140 0.27 7.61 -16.82
N TYR A 141 0.22 7.09 -15.60
CA TYR A 141 1.27 7.30 -14.60
C TYR A 141 2.60 6.68 -15.05
N ARG A 142 2.63 5.39 -15.42
CA ARG A 142 3.88 4.74 -15.86
C ARG A 142 4.36 5.28 -17.19
N LEU A 143 3.44 5.58 -18.10
CA LEU A 143 3.76 6.18 -19.40
C LEU A 143 4.45 7.54 -19.22
N ARG A 144 3.85 8.43 -18.42
CA ARG A 144 4.42 9.74 -18.07
C ARG A 144 5.78 9.59 -17.40
N ARG A 145 5.90 8.68 -16.44
CA ARG A 145 7.16 8.45 -15.71
C ARG A 145 8.27 7.95 -16.64
N SER A 146 7.96 7.12 -17.63
CA SER A 146 8.94 6.69 -18.64
C SER A 146 9.47 7.88 -19.44
N LEU A 147 8.57 8.73 -19.93
CA LEU A 147 8.95 9.92 -20.70
C LEU A 147 9.76 10.93 -19.86
N GLU A 148 9.40 11.13 -18.59
CA GLU A 148 10.19 11.91 -17.64
C GLU A 148 11.62 11.39 -17.47
N ILE A 149 11.80 10.07 -17.36
CA ILE A 149 13.11 9.44 -17.21
C ILE A 149 13.94 9.63 -18.49
N ILE A 150 13.37 9.38 -19.66
CA ILE A 150 14.03 9.61 -20.95
C ILE A 150 14.46 11.07 -21.06
N LYS A 151 13.57 12.00 -20.75
CA LYS A 151 13.86 13.44 -20.81
C LYS A 151 14.96 13.87 -19.84
N SER A 152 15.02 13.25 -18.67
CA SER A 152 16.00 13.57 -17.63
C SER A 152 17.37 12.94 -17.88
N SER A 153 17.44 11.82 -18.61
CA SER A 153 18.66 11.00 -18.68
C SER A 153 19.13 10.62 -20.08
N GLY A 154 18.30 10.84 -21.10
CA GLY A 154 18.51 10.35 -22.46
C GLY A 154 18.28 8.84 -22.63
N SER A 155 17.98 8.10 -21.55
CA SER A 155 17.83 6.63 -21.58
C SER A 155 16.46 6.18 -21.07
N PRO A 156 15.92 5.05 -21.57
CA PRO A 156 14.65 4.52 -21.07
C PRO A 156 14.78 3.94 -19.66
N PRO A 157 13.68 3.76 -18.91
CA PRO A 157 13.70 3.18 -17.56
C PRO A 157 14.42 1.82 -17.48
N SER A 158 14.35 1.01 -18.54
CA SER A 158 15.00 -0.30 -18.59
C SER A 158 16.52 -0.27 -18.70
N ALA A 159 17.12 0.88 -18.98
CA ALA A 159 18.58 1.04 -19.01
C ALA A 159 19.20 1.13 -17.61
N PHE A 160 18.39 1.42 -16.59
CA PHE A 160 18.85 1.57 -15.21
C PHE A 160 18.85 0.23 -14.48
N ARG A 161 19.96 -0.07 -13.82
CA ARG A 161 20.08 -1.28 -13.01
C ARG A 161 19.20 -1.16 -11.77
N VAL A 162 18.41 -2.19 -11.52
CA VAL A 162 17.57 -2.26 -10.32
C VAL A 162 18.20 -3.23 -9.33
N PRO A 163 18.40 -2.85 -8.04
CA PRO A 163 19.11 -3.69 -7.06
C PRO A 163 18.51 -5.08 -6.85
N TYR A 164 17.22 -5.24 -7.16
CA TYR A 164 16.45 -6.45 -6.96
C TYR A 164 16.17 -7.28 -8.23
N ASP A 165 16.76 -6.94 -9.39
CA ASP A 165 16.54 -7.74 -10.62
C ASP A 165 17.20 -9.12 -10.59
N SER A 166 18.35 -9.25 -9.93
CA SER A 166 19.05 -10.54 -9.78
C SER A 166 18.24 -11.60 -9.02
N PHE A 167 17.29 -11.20 -8.18
CA PHE A 167 16.42 -12.15 -7.47
C PHE A 167 15.33 -12.75 -8.38
N LYS A 168 14.97 -12.06 -9.46
CA LYS A 168 14.04 -12.60 -10.45
C LYS A 168 14.70 -13.67 -11.31
N GLU A 169 15.98 -13.49 -11.68
CA GLU A 169 16.73 -14.44 -12.50
C GLU A 169 16.97 -15.78 -11.77
N GLN A 170 17.16 -15.76 -10.45
CA GLN A 170 17.22 -16.98 -9.64
C GLN A 170 15.88 -17.73 -9.58
N SER A 171 14.75 -17.05 -9.77
CA SER A 171 13.42 -17.65 -9.77
C SER A 171 13.04 -18.30 -11.11
N SER A 172 13.66 -17.91 -12.22
CA SER A 172 13.38 -18.47 -13.56
C SER A 172 14.09 -19.78 -13.85
N ASN A 173 15.11 -20.17 -13.07
CA ASN A 173 15.86 -21.42 -13.30
C ASN A 173 15.17 -22.68 -12.74
N VAL A 174 13.94 -22.59 -12.23
CA VAL A 174 13.20 -23.72 -11.62
C VAL A 174 12.07 -24.26 -12.51
N THR A 175 11.86 -23.71 -13.71
CA THR A 175 10.85 -24.23 -14.64
C THR A 175 11.36 -24.28 -16.07
N ASP A 176 12.13 -25.32 -16.40
CA ASP A 176 11.88 -26.22 -17.55
C ASP A 176 12.99 -27.29 -17.59
N SER A 177 12.71 -28.51 -17.15
CA SER A 177 13.60 -29.65 -17.39
C SER A 177 12.81 -30.94 -17.56
N SER A 178 11.93 -30.96 -18.55
CA SER A 178 11.60 -32.20 -19.24
C SER A 178 12.34 -32.21 -20.58
N HIS A 179 13.65 -32.47 -20.56
CA HIS A 179 14.40 -33.23 -21.58
C HIS A 179 15.83 -33.42 -21.06
N GLY A 180 16.21 -34.70 -20.91
CA GLY A 180 17.48 -35.08 -20.32
C GLY A 180 18.64 -34.90 -21.28
N VAL A 181 19.73 -34.35 -20.75
CA VAL A 181 21.11 -34.69 -21.12
C VAL A 181 21.97 -34.53 -19.87
N ASN A 182 22.71 -35.58 -19.51
CA ASN A 182 23.69 -35.57 -18.43
C ASN A 182 24.85 -34.61 -18.75
N TYR A 183 25.17 -33.71 -17.82
CA TYR A 183 26.52 -33.19 -17.65
C TYR A 183 26.88 -33.12 -16.16
N SER A 184 28.11 -33.56 -15.92
CA SER A 184 28.90 -33.71 -14.70
C SER A 184 28.51 -33.00 -13.40
N THR A 185 28.61 -33.78 -12.32
CA THR A 185 28.99 -33.40 -10.96
C THR A 185 30.12 -32.37 -10.95
N ASP A 186 29.80 -31.12 -10.63
CA ASP A 186 30.55 -30.22 -9.73
C ASP A 186 29.95 -28.81 -9.84
N ALA A 187 28.95 -28.53 -9.02
CA ALA A 187 28.48 -27.18 -8.69
C ALA A 187 27.53 -27.28 -7.49
N LEU A 188 28.06 -27.60 -6.31
CA LEU A 188 27.50 -27.06 -5.07
C LEU A 188 27.76 -25.54 -5.10
N GLU A 189 27.03 -24.82 -5.94
CA GLU A 189 27.03 -23.36 -5.89
C GLU A 189 26.19 -22.96 -4.68
N GLU A 190 26.90 -22.79 -3.57
CA GLU A 190 26.50 -22.02 -2.41
C GLU A 190 25.67 -20.82 -2.86
N ASN A 191 24.46 -20.70 -2.30
CA ASN A 191 23.66 -19.49 -2.32
C ASN A 191 24.50 -18.33 -1.77
N LYS A 192 25.27 -17.65 -2.63
CA LYS A 192 25.89 -16.37 -2.29
C LYS A 192 24.75 -15.36 -2.15
N SER A 193 24.21 -15.27 -0.94
CA SER A 193 23.47 -14.12 -0.48
C SER A 193 24.28 -12.88 -0.88
N LYS A 194 23.72 -12.04 -1.74
CA LYS A 194 24.28 -10.70 -1.87
C LYS A 194 24.25 -10.06 -0.49
N ASP A 195 25.36 -9.44 -0.13
CA ASP A 195 25.57 -8.73 1.13
C ASP A 195 24.50 -7.63 1.25
N LEU A 196 23.42 -7.92 1.97
CA LEU A 196 22.42 -6.91 2.32
C LEU A 196 23.02 -6.07 3.44
N ASP A 197 22.75 -4.76 3.43
CA ASP A 197 23.29 -3.86 4.47
C ASP A 197 22.80 -4.19 5.89
N TYR A 198 21.75 -5.01 6.02
CA TYR A 198 21.20 -5.50 7.28
C TYR A 198 20.83 -6.97 7.17
N ASP A 199 20.86 -7.65 8.31
CA ASP A 199 20.23 -8.96 8.47
C ASP A 199 18.72 -8.79 8.67
N PHE A 200 17.92 -9.43 7.81
CA PHE A 200 16.48 -9.21 7.72
C PHE A 200 15.68 -10.47 8.03
N ASN A 201 15.07 -10.51 9.20
CA ASN A 201 14.02 -11.49 9.53
C ASN A 201 12.65 -11.00 9.05
N CYS A 202 12.30 -11.34 7.81
CA CYS A 202 11.05 -10.89 7.18
C CYS A 202 9.90 -11.88 7.41
N PHE A 203 8.82 -11.42 8.02
CA PHE A 203 7.60 -12.21 8.23
C PHE A 203 6.40 -11.61 7.50
N PHE A 204 5.57 -12.46 6.91
CA PHE A 204 4.29 -12.06 6.32
C PHE A 204 3.15 -12.75 7.09
N LEU A 205 2.43 -11.96 7.90
CA LEU A 205 1.30 -12.42 8.71
C LEU A 205 0.02 -12.36 7.89
N SER A 206 -0.66 -13.50 7.73
CA SER A 206 -1.94 -13.57 7.02
C SER A 206 -2.82 -14.69 7.57
N SER A 207 -4.11 -14.63 7.28
CA SER A 207 -5.06 -15.70 7.55
C SER A 207 -5.66 -16.23 6.23
N GLN A 208 -6.55 -17.23 6.33
CA GLN A 208 -7.31 -17.71 5.18
C GLN A 208 -8.07 -16.55 4.52
N ARG A 209 -8.00 -16.50 3.18
CA ARG A 209 -8.44 -15.33 2.42
C ARG A 209 -9.92 -14.97 2.60
N LEU A 210 -10.79 -15.96 2.84
CA LEU A 210 -12.20 -15.71 3.13
C LEU A 210 -12.40 -15.01 4.48
N ASP A 211 -11.66 -15.41 5.51
CA ASP A 211 -11.74 -14.80 6.83
C ASP A 211 -11.09 -13.41 6.82
N LEU A 212 -9.97 -13.25 6.11
CA LEU A 212 -9.38 -11.94 5.85
C LEU A 212 -10.38 -10.99 5.18
N TYR A 213 -11.14 -11.44 4.17
CA TYR A 213 -12.15 -10.61 3.51
C TYR A 213 -13.28 -10.21 4.47
N ARG A 214 -13.74 -11.12 5.34
CA ARG A 214 -14.73 -10.80 6.38
C ARG A 214 -14.21 -9.76 7.36
N LEU A 215 -12.98 -9.91 7.83
CA LEU A 215 -12.34 -8.96 8.75
C LEU A 215 -12.14 -7.59 8.10
N ILE A 216 -11.77 -7.54 6.82
CA ILE A 216 -11.70 -6.29 6.05
C ILE A 216 -13.06 -5.60 5.99
N ASP A 217 -14.12 -6.37 5.71
CA ASP A 217 -15.48 -5.84 5.60
C ASP A 217 -15.95 -5.26 6.94
N TYR A 218 -15.74 -5.99 8.03
CA TYR A 218 -16.04 -5.51 9.40
C TYR A 218 -15.25 -4.27 9.78
N ARG A 219 -13.96 -4.22 9.41
CA ARG A 219 -13.14 -3.04 9.66
C ARG A 219 -13.64 -1.82 8.89
N CYS A 220 -14.09 -1.98 7.65
CA CYS A 220 -14.71 -0.90 6.90
C CYS A 220 -15.98 -0.39 7.60
N GLU A 221 -16.79 -1.28 8.19
CA GLU A 221 -17.96 -0.86 8.98
C GLU A 221 -17.55 -0.12 10.27
N ASP A 222 -16.53 -0.60 10.97
CA ASP A 222 -16.03 0.04 12.18
C ASP A 222 -15.48 1.45 11.91
N MET A 223 -14.81 1.64 10.77
CA MET A 223 -14.30 2.95 10.34
C MET A 223 -15.39 3.99 10.06
N LEU A 224 -16.62 3.55 9.81
CA LEU A 224 -17.77 4.42 9.59
C LEU A 224 -18.60 4.67 10.85
N SER A 225 -18.26 3.99 11.95
CA SER A 225 -18.99 4.10 13.20
C SER A 225 -18.52 5.32 14.00
N GLY A 226 -19.45 6.02 14.63
CA GLY A 226 -19.16 7.17 15.51
C GLY A 226 -19.01 8.51 14.78
N GLY A 227 -18.95 9.59 15.56
CA GLY A 227 -18.87 10.98 15.05
C GLY A 227 -17.49 11.38 14.50
N ASP A 228 -16.44 10.61 14.83
CA ASP A 228 -15.04 10.87 14.45
C ASP A 228 -14.49 9.80 13.51
N GLY A 229 -15.35 9.18 12.69
CA GLY A 229 -14.98 8.14 11.73
C GLY A 229 -14.29 8.68 10.46
N ILE A 230 -14.06 7.79 9.49
CA ILE A 230 -13.40 8.12 8.22
C ILE A 230 -14.14 9.21 7.42
N LEU A 231 -15.46 9.34 7.57
CA LEU A 231 -16.22 10.41 6.92
C LEU A 231 -15.86 11.79 7.48
N SER A 232 -15.56 11.89 8.77
CA SER A 232 -15.13 13.14 9.42
C SER A 232 -13.74 13.54 8.94
N GLU A 233 -12.81 12.59 8.83
CA GLU A 233 -11.49 12.83 8.26
C GLU A 233 -11.56 13.23 6.77
N ALA A 234 -12.42 12.56 6.00
CA ALA A 234 -12.64 12.90 4.59
C ALA A 234 -13.29 14.28 4.42
N LYS A 235 -14.23 14.65 5.30
CA LYS A 235 -14.80 16.00 5.34
C LYS A 235 -13.70 17.03 5.59
N TRP A 236 -12.84 16.80 6.59
CA TRP A 236 -11.74 17.72 6.89
C TRP A 236 -10.79 17.93 5.69
N LEU A 237 -10.46 16.85 4.96
CA LEU A 237 -9.67 16.96 3.73
C LEU A 237 -10.37 17.86 2.69
N LEU A 238 -11.67 17.66 2.47
CA LEU A 238 -12.47 18.49 1.55
C LEU A 238 -12.55 19.95 2.00
N ASP A 239 -12.75 20.20 3.29
CA ASP A 239 -12.86 21.56 3.84
C ASP A 239 -11.54 22.33 3.77
N THR A 240 -10.41 21.62 3.76
CA THR A 240 -9.08 22.21 3.54
C THR A 240 -8.81 22.49 2.05
N GLY A 241 -9.78 22.22 1.17
CA GLY A 241 -9.69 22.46 -0.27
C GLY A 241 -9.01 21.33 -1.06
N LEU A 242 -8.72 20.19 -0.44
CA LEU A 242 -8.17 19.04 -1.16
C LEU A 242 -9.29 18.30 -1.89
N LEU A 243 -9.06 17.98 -3.16
CA LEU A 243 -9.98 17.19 -3.98
C LEU A 243 -9.59 15.71 -3.98
N PRO A 244 -10.54 14.78 -4.17
CA PRO A 244 -10.23 13.37 -4.35
C PRO A 244 -9.24 13.16 -5.50
N ASN A 245 -8.42 12.11 -5.41
CA ASN A 245 -7.49 11.70 -6.45
C ASN A 245 -6.35 12.68 -6.83
N THR A 246 -6.14 13.74 -6.06
CA THR A 246 -5.12 14.77 -6.34
C THR A 246 -3.72 14.35 -5.92
N ASN A 247 -3.58 13.76 -4.73
CA ASN A 247 -2.29 13.42 -4.13
C ASN A 247 -2.33 12.05 -3.46
N SER A 248 -1.21 11.66 -2.84
CA SER A 248 -1.06 10.36 -2.18
C SER A 248 -2.07 10.13 -1.04
N ALA A 249 -2.40 11.17 -0.26
CA ALA A 249 -3.37 11.10 0.82
C ALA A 249 -4.81 10.90 0.29
N THR A 250 -5.23 11.72 -0.67
CA THR A 250 -6.60 11.72 -1.22
C THR A 250 -6.88 10.58 -2.20
N ARG A 251 -5.84 9.92 -2.73
CA ARG A 251 -5.96 8.67 -3.51
C ARG A 251 -6.09 7.42 -2.65
N ALA A 252 -5.82 7.53 -1.36
CA ALA A 252 -5.77 6.37 -0.50
C ALA A 252 -7.15 5.70 -0.36
N ILE A 253 -7.14 4.38 -0.25
CA ILE A 253 -8.36 3.57 -0.12
C ILE A 253 -9.05 3.94 1.19
N GLY A 254 -10.37 4.11 1.13
CA GLY A 254 -11.18 4.67 2.21
C GLY A 254 -11.39 6.16 2.00
N TYR A 255 -10.31 6.94 2.04
CA TYR A 255 -10.39 8.40 1.87
C TYR A 255 -10.93 8.80 0.51
N ARG A 256 -10.42 8.21 -0.58
CA ARG A 256 -10.92 8.51 -1.92
C ARG A 256 -12.43 8.28 -2.03
N GLN A 257 -12.89 7.07 -1.64
CA GLN A 257 -14.29 6.71 -1.69
C GLN A 257 -15.16 7.62 -0.80
N ALA A 258 -14.67 7.94 0.39
CA ALA A 258 -15.37 8.80 1.34
C ALA A 258 -15.47 10.24 0.82
N MET A 259 -14.39 10.81 0.27
CA MET A 259 -14.41 12.15 -0.30
C MET A 259 -15.29 12.23 -1.55
N GLU A 260 -15.22 11.26 -2.45
CA GLU A 260 -16.11 11.17 -3.63
C GLU A 260 -17.59 11.09 -3.20
N TYR A 261 -17.89 10.26 -2.19
CA TYR A 261 -19.24 10.15 -1.64
C TYR A 261 -19.72 11.46 -1.00
N LEU A 262 -18.89 12.14 -0.20
CA LEU A 262 -19.27 13.38 0.46
C LEU A 262 -19.45 14.54 -0.54
N LEU A 263 -18.66 14.62 -1.61
CA LEU A 263 -18.88 15.59 -2.68
C LEU A 263 -20.24 15.40 -3.35
N HIS A 264 -20.57 14.15 -3.70
CA HIS A 264 -21.90 13.81 -4.23
C HIS A 264 -23.02 14.18 -3.25
N CYS A 265 -22.82 13.98 -1.95
CA CYS A 265 -23.78 14.38 -0.92
C CYS A 265 -23.95 15.91 -0.83
N ARG A 266 -22.87 16.69 -1.01
CA ARG A 266 -22.93 18.17 -1.03
C ARG A 266 -23.75 18.67 -2.23
N GLU A 267 -23.58 18.05 -3.40
CA GLU A 267 -24.33 18.39 -4.61
C GLU A 267 -25.83 18.13 -4.46
N LEU A 268 -26.21 17.05 -3.77
CA LEU A 268 -27.61 16.67 -3.54
C LEU A 268 -28.22 17.26 -2.27
N GLY A 269 -27.43 17.90 -1.40
CA GLY A 269 -27.88 18.41 -0.10
C GLY A 269 -28.18 17.32 0.94
N GLY A 270 -27.64 16.11 0.77
CA GLY A 270 -27.87 14.97 1.65
C GLY A 270 -27.52 13.63 1.00
N SER A 271 -27.93 12.53 1.63
CA SER A 271 -27.75 11.18 1.07
C SER A 271 -28.92 10.26 1.43
N SER A 272 -29.15 9.27 0.60
CA SER A 272 -30.09 8.18 0.85
C SER A 272 -29.39 6.91 1.37
N PRO A 273 -30.12 5.98 2.04
CA PRO A 273 -29.56 4.70 2.41
C PRO A 273 -28.94 3.95 1.22
N ARG A 274 -29.56 4.04 0.04
CA ARG A 274 -29.07 3.37 -1.17
C ARG A 274 -27.67 3.87 -1.56
N GLU A 275 -27.44 5.17 -1.54
CA GLU A 275 -26.15 5.76 -1.89
C GLU A 275 -25.08 5.41 -0.86
N PHE A 276 -25.43 5.47 0.43
CA PHE A 276 -24.54 5.01 1.51
C PHE A 276 -24.10 3.56 1.31
N PHE A 277 -25.03 2.64 1.04
CA PHE A 277 -24.69 1.23 0.81
C PHE A 277 -23.87 1.00 -0.45
N THR A 278 -24.08 1.79 -1.51
CA THR A 278 -23.22 1.79 -2.71
C THR A 278 -21.79 2.20 -2.35
N PHE A 279 -21.63 3.31 -1.61
CA PHE A 279 -20.34 3.77 -1.11
C PHE A 279 -19.64 2.70 -0.25
N LEU A 280 -20.34 2.14 0.74
CA LEU A 280 -19.79 1.11 1.63
C LEU A 280 -19.32 -0.12 0.83
N SER A 281 -20.12 -0.59 -0.14
CA SER A 281 -19.77 -1.71 -1.00
C SER A 281 -18.49 -1.45 -1.82
N GLU A 282 -18.35 -0.25 -2.40
CA GLU A 282 -17.15 0.10 -3.17
C GLU A 282 -15.92 0.29 -2.26
N PHE A 283 -16.08 0.83 -1.05
CA PHE A 283 -15.00 0.92 -0.06
C PHE A 283 -14.49 -0.47 0.36
N GLN A 284 -15.40 -1.39 0.72
CA GLN A 284 -15.06 -2.76 1.08
C GLN A 284 -14.37 -3.51 -0.08
N LYS A 285 -14.93 -3.39 -1.30
CA LYS A 285 -14.37 -3.98 -2.51
C LYS A 285 -12.97 -3.46 -2.81
N ALA A 286 -12.74 -2.15 -2.70
CA ALA A 286 -11.43 -1.55 -2.89
C ALA A 286 -10.41 -2.06 -1.87
N SER A 287 -10.81 -2.17 -0.59
CA SER A 287 -9.99 -2.69 0.50
C SER A 287 -9.61 -4.16 0.29
N ARG A 288 -10.56 -5.02 -0.11
CA ARG A 288 -10.28 -6.44 -0.45
C ARG A 288 -9.37 -6.57 -1.66
N ASN A 289 -9.55 -5.73 -2.67
CA ASN A 289 -8.69 -5.73 -3.85
C ASN A 289 -7.25 -5.33 -3.50
N PHE A 290 -7.07 -4.41 -2.56
CA PHE A 290 -5.74 -4.07 -2.04
C PHE A 290 -5.09 -5.22 -1.30
N ALA A 291 -5.80 -5.86 -0.37
CA ALA A 291 -5.30 -7.06 0.32
C ALA A 291 -4.93 -8.18 -0.67
N LYS A 292 -5.74 -8.40 -1.71
CA LYS A 292 -5.40 -9.33 -2.80
C LYS A 292 -4.09 -8.95 -3.49
N ARG A 293 -3.89 -7.67 -3.83
CA ARG A 293 -2.64 -7.20 -4.46
C ARG A 293 -1.43 -7.40 -3.55
N GLN A 294 -1.58 -7.17 -2.24
CA GLN A 294 -0.52 -7.43 -1.26
C GLN A 294 -0.17 -8.92 -1.25
N LEU A 295 -1.15 -9.81 -1.12
CA LEU A 295 -0.93 -11.26 -1.18
C LEU A 295 -0.21 -11.69 -2.48
N THR A 296 -0.64 -11.17 -3.63
CA THR A 296 0.03 -11.44 -4.91
C THR A 296 1.46 -10.94 -4.94
N TRP A 297 1.73 -9.75 -4.38
CA TRP A 297 3.09 -9.19 -4.33
C TRP A 297 4.02 -10.05 -3.48
N PHE A 298 3.68 -10.25 -2.21
CA PHE A 298 4.55 -10.94 -1.24
C PHE A 298 4.70 -12.43 -1.53
N ARG A 299 3.81 -13.03 -2.32
CA ARG A 299 3.94 -14.42 -2.71
C ARG A 299 5.19 -14.67 -3.56
N ASN A 300 5.63 -13.64 -4.30
CA ASN A 300 6.82 -13.68 -5.14
C ASN A 300 8.06 -13.07 -4.45
N GLU A 301 7.95 -12.73 -3.15
CA GLU A 301 9.07 -12.23 -2.33
C GLU A 301 9.56 -13.36 -1.42
N HIS A 302 10.62 -14.05 -1.82
CA HIS A 302 11.08 -15.26 -1.13
C HIS A 302 11.70 -15.00 0.24
N ILE A 303 12.15 -13.77 0.50
CA ILE A 303 12.69 -13.36 1.81
C ILE A 303 11.64 -13.44 2.92
N TYR A 304 10.33 -13.42 2.59
CA TYR A 304 9.27 -13.43 3.60
C TYR A 304 8.88 -14.86 4.02
N HIS A 305 8.92 -15.10 5.33
CA HIS A 305 8.38 -16.27 5.99
C HIS A 305 6.90 -16.08 6.31
N TRP A 306 6.04 -16.95 5.76
CA TRP A 306 4.59 -16.81 5.84
C TRP A 306 4.02 -17.45 7.12
N LEU A 307 3.41 -16.64 7.97
CA LEU A 307 2.84 -17.05 9.27
C LEU A 307 1.31 -16.96 9.25
N ASP A 308 0.65 -17.99 9.80
CA ASP A 308 -0.80 -18.03 9.96
C ASP A 308 -1.21 -17.20 11.18
N ALA A 309 -1.66 -15.98 10.92
CA ALA A 309 -2.10 -15.02 11.92
C ALA A 309 -3.44 -15.40 12.59
N SER A 310 -4.09 -16.49 12.17
CA SER A 310 -5.27 -17.03 12.86
C SER A 310 -4.91 -17.88 14.09
N LYS A 311 -3.62 -18.21 14.26
CA LYS A 311 -3.12 -18.92 15.43
C LYS A 311 -3.09 -18.02 16.68
N PRO A 312 -3.03 -18.58 17.89
CA PRO A 312 -2.93 -17.79 19.11
C PRO A 312 -1.75 -16.82 19.05
N LEU A 313 -2.00 -15.55 19.40
CA LEU A 313 -1.02 -14.46 19.29
C LEU A 313 0.31 -14.81 19.94
N GLU A 314 0.30 -15.35 21.16
CA GLU A 314 1.49 -15.75 21.90
C GLU A 314 2.37 -16.76 21.14
N GLN A 315 1.76 -17.71 20.40
CA GLN A 315 2.53 -18.68 19.62
C GLN A 315 3.27 -18.01 18.46
N VAL A 316 2.60 -17.06 17.79
CA VAL A 316 3.19 -16.31 16.67
C VAL A 316 4.29 -15.38 17.19
N LEU A 317 4.06 -14.68 18.30
CA LEU A 317 5.03 -13.77 18.91
C LEU A 317 6.25 -14.50 19.42
N ASN A 318 6.08 -15.61 20.15
CA ASN A 318 7.20 -16.43 20.63
C ASN A 318 8.05 -16.92 19.47
N PHE A 319 7.43 -17.39 18.37
CA PHE A 319 8.19 -17.82 17.20
C PHE A 319 9.02 -16.67 16.59
N ILE A 320 8.46 -15.47 16.44
CA ILE A 320 9.19 -14.31 15.91
C ILE A 320 10.34 -13.92 16.85
N TYR A 321 10.08 -13.92 18.17
CA TYR A 321 11.07 -13.60 19.19
C TYR A 321 12.22 -14.62 19.22
N ASP A 322 11.91 -15.91 19.22
CA ASP A 322 12.88 -16.99 19.21
C ASP A 322 13.71 -16.97 17.92
N SER A 323 13.07 -16.72 16.77
CA SER A 323 13.75 -16.60 15.47
C SER A 323 14.78 -15.46 15.43
N TYR A 324 14.60 -14.41 16.23
CA TYR A 324 15.58 -13.32 16.34
C TYR A 324 16.83 -13.73 17.15
N HIS A 325 16.68 -14.64 18.11
CA HIS A 325 17.78 -15.12 18.95
C HIS A 325 18.44 -16.39 18.40
N ASP A 326 17.97 -16.90 17.26
CA ASP A 326 18.53 -18.08 16.62
C ASP A 326 19.79 -17.72 15.82
N GLU A 327 20.95 -18.09 16.35
CA GLU A 327 22.26 -17.87 15.73
C GLU A 327 22.59 -18.88 14.61
N SER A 328 21.72 -19.88 14.36
CA SER A 328 21.96 -20.90 13.33
C SER A 328 21.87 -20.36 11.90
N GLY A 329 21.23 -19.20 11.71
CA GLY A 329 21.00 -18.58 10.40
C GLY A 329 19.96 -19.30 9.52
N VAL A 330 19.30 -20.35 10.03
CA VAL A 330 18.32 -21.15 9.27
C VAL A 330 16.92 -20.99 9.85
N LEU A 331 16.17 -20.01 9.36
CA LEU A 331 14.80 -19.76 9.81
C LEU A 331 13.79 -20.71 9.15
N VAL A 332 13.28 -21.67 9.93
CA VAL A 332 12.24 -22.63 9.48
C VAL A 332 10.94 -22.42 10.24
N VAL A 333 9.87 -22.09 9.50
CA VAL A 333 8.53 -21.96 10.07
C VAL A 333 7.94 -23.35 10.40
N PRO A 334 7.53 -23.60 11.67
CA PRO A 334 6.85 -24.83 12.07
C PRO A 334 5.54 -25.05 11.32
N GLU A 335 5.20 -26.31 11.04
CA GLU A 335 3.96 -26.66 10.32
C GLU A 335 2.69 -26.13 11.03
N SER A 336 2.71 -26.01 12.36
CA SER A 336 1.60 -25.45 13.15
C SER A 336 1.32 -23.96 12.88
N LEU A 337 2.34 -23.20 12.48
CA LEU A 337 2.31 -21.76 12.22
C LEU A 337 2.39 -21.43 10.72
N ARG A 338 2.66 -22.42 9.88
CA ARG A 338 2.88 -22.23 8.44
C ARG A 338 1.59 -21.80 7.74
N MET A 339 1.66 -20.68 7.03
CA MET A 339 0.58 -20.26 6.14
C MET A 339 0.82 -20.75 4.70
N LYS A 340 -0.21 -21.37 4.10
CA LYS A 340 -0.14 -21.80 2.70
C LYS A 340 -0.16 -20.57 1.77
N LYS A 341 0.82 -20.49 0.87
CA LYS A 341 0.88 -19.46 -0.18
C LYS A 341 -0.19 -19.66 -1.27
N ASP A 342 -0.64 -20.91 -1.45
CA ASP A 342 -1.51 -21.33 -2.54
C ASP A 342 -2.98 -21.40 -2.13
N THR A 343 -3.84 -20.86 -3.00
CA THR A 343 -5.30 -21.01 -2.86
C THR A 343 -5.72 -22.30 -3.55
N SER A 344 -6.35 -23.21 -2.81
CA SER A 344 -6.91 -24.43 -3.38
C SER A 344 -8.07 -24.14 -4.34
N HIS A 345 -8.37 -25.06 -5.27
CA HIS A 345 -9.52 -24.94 -6.16
C HIS A 345 -10.85 -24.71 -5.41
N ARG A 346 -11.02 -25.36 -4.26
CA ARG A 346 -12.21 -25.22 -3.40
C ARG A 346 -12.32 -23.81 -2.82
N GLU A 347 -11.22 -23.24 -2.35
CA GLU A 347 -11.20 -21.86 -1.83
C GLU A 347 -11.43 -20.85 -2.96
N ALA A 348 -10.84 -21.07 -4.13
CA ALA A 348 -11.07 -20.21 -5.30
C ALA A 348 -12.56 -20.16 -5.68
N SER A 349 -13.26 -21.29 -5.65
CA SER A 349 -14.71 -21.34 -5.88
C SER A 349 -15.50 -20.55 -4.83
N LYS A 350 -15.20 -20.75 -3.54
CA LYS A 350 -15.84 -19.98 -2.45
C LYS A 350 -15.58 -18.48 -2.57
N LEU A 351 -14.38 -18.07 -2.99
CA LEU A 351 -14.03 -16.66 -3.20
C LEU A 351 -14.82 -16.03 -4.36
N LYS A 352 -15.09 -16.77 -5.44
CA LYS A 352 -15.96 -16.30 -6.54
C LYS A 352 -17.39 -16.02 -6.05
N GLY A 353 -17.90 -16.87 -5.16
CA GLY A 353 -19.21 -16.74 -4.54
C GLY A 353 -19.27 -15.78 -3.35
N TYR A 354 -18.16 -15.16 -2.94
CA TYR A 354 -18.12 -14.31 -1.75
C TYR A 354 -19.08 -13.12 -1.89
N ARG A 355 -19.87 -12.90 -0.84
CA ARG A 355 -20.75 -11.74 -0.69
C ARG A 355 -20.50 -11.16 0.70
N THR A 356 -20.32 -9.85 0.77
CA THR A 356 -20.20 -9.13 2.04
C THR A 356 -21.41 -9.48 2.92
N LYS A 357 -21.15 -9.77 4.20
CA LYS A 357 -22.18 -9.86 5.23
C LYS A 357 -21.85 -8.84 6.31
N ASN A 358 -22.50 -7.68 6.24
CA ASN A 358 -22.33 -6.61 7.20
C ASN A 358 -22.84 -7.03 8.59
N ARG A 359 -22.22 -6.52 9.64
CA ARG A 359 -22.62 -6.76 11.04
C ARG A 359 -23.24 -5.54 11.72
N ARG A 360 -22.93 -4.33 11.23
CA ARG A 360 -23.46 -3.05 11.74
C ARG A 360 -24.51 -2.49 10.82
N PHE A 361 -24.28 -2.55 9.50
CA PHE A 361 -25.18 -1.99 8.49
C PHE A 361 -25.93 -3.12 7.76
N VAL A 362 -26.92 -3.70 8.45
CA VAL A 362 -27.72 -4.84 7.99
C VAL A 362 -29.01 -4.37 7.30
N SER A 363 -29.66 -3.37 7.89
CA SER A 363 -30.91 -2.75 7.45
C SER A 363 -30.70 -1.32 6.94
N ARG A 364 -31.71 -0.77 6.27
CA ARG A 364 -31.65 0.64 5.82
C ARG A 364 -31.68 1.64 6.96
N GLN A 365 -32.21 1.25 8.11
CA GLN A 365 -32.31 2.09 9.30
C GLN A 365 -30.96 2.23 10.01
N ASP A 366 -30.06 1.27 9.83
CA ASP A 366 -28.78 1.21 10.55
C ASP A 366 -27.80 2.31 10.13
N CYS A 367 -28.06 3.02 9.03
CA CYS A 367 -27.26 4.18 8.61
C CYS A 367 -27.90 5.53 8.92
N SER A 368 -29.05 5.57 9.61
CA SER A 368 -29.77 6.82 9.93
C SER A 368 -28.90 7.88 10.59
N ASP A 369 -28.17 7.53 11.65
CA ASP A 369 -27.25 8.45 12.33
C ASP A 369 -26.19 9.07 11.41
N ILE A 370 -25.70 8.28 10.44
CA ILE A 370 -24.72 8.74 9.44
C ILE A 370 -25.38 9.68 8.45
N LEU A 371 -26.59 9.36 7.96
CA LEU A 371 -27.33 10.21 7.04
C LEU A 371 -27.68 11.56 7.70
N ASP A 372 -28.11 11.53 8.96
CA ASP A 372 -28.37 12.74 9.76
C ASP A 372 -27.10 13.56 9.99
N TRP A 373 -25.96 12.90 10.20
CA TRP A 373 -24.66 13.58 10.25
C TRP A 373 -24.30 14.22 8.89
N ILE A 374 -24.52 13.52 7.77
CA ILE A 374 -24.25 14.05 6.42
C ILE A 374 -25.13 15.28 6.16
N SER A 375 -26.44 15.20 6.41
CA SER A 375 -27.35 16.33 6.21
C SER A 375 -26.94 17.56 7.02
N ARG A 376 -26.52 17.39 8.27
CA ARG A 376 -26.05 18.49 9.13
C ARG A 376 -24.71 19.07 8.69
N THR A 377 -23.79 18.25 8.20
CA THR A 377 -22.39 18.65 7.99
C THR A 377 -22.06 19.01 6.55
N GLN A 378 -22.85 18.52 5.59
CA GLN A 378 -22.63 18.74 4.15
C GLN A 378 -23.69 19.66 3.54
N GLY A 379 -24.84 19.85 4.19
CA GLY A 379 -25.98 20.62 3.65
C GLY A 379 -25.88 22.16 3.76
N SER A 380 -24.81 22.72 4.33
CA SER A 380 -24.75 24.16 4.68
C SER A 380 -23.47 24.87 4.23
N SER A 381 -22.84 24.44 3.13
CA SER A 381 -21.62 25.10 2.61
C SER A 381 -21.79 25.79 1.25
N SER A 382 -23.04 25.92 0.79
CA SER A 382 -23.36 26.48 -0.53
C SER A 382 -24.09 27.81 -0.37
N ASN A 383 -23.44 28.86 0.17
CA ASN A 383 -23.77 30.26 -0.21
C ASN A 383 -22.93 31.41 0.39
N GLU A 384 -22.03 31.22 1.36
CA GLU A 384 -21.37 32.39 1.98
C GLU A 384 -19.93 32.71 1.51
N ALA A 385 -19.29 31.88 0.69
CA ALA A 385 -17.86 32.08 0.34
C ALA A 385 -17.57 32.65 -1.07
N ILE A 386 -18.57 33.07 -1.84
CA ILE A 386 -18.37 33.58 -3.23
C ILE A 386 -18.51 35.11 -3.35
N PHE A 387 -18.96 35.82 -2.31
CA PHE A 387 -19.04 37.29 -2.31
C PHE A 387 -18.16 37.91 -1.21
N SER A 388 -16.85 37.79 -1.33
CA SER A 388 -15.95 38.66 -0.55
C SER A 388 -14.58 38.90 -1.21
N PHE A 389 -14.55 39.18 -2.51
CA PHE A 389 -13.47 39.96 -3.14
C PHE A 389 -14.04 40.67 -4.37
N THR A 390 -14.66 41.83 -4.12
CA THR A 390 -14.76 42.93 -5.09
C THR A 390 -13.41 43.57 -5.31
#